data_AF-A0A922MZX4-F1
#
_entry.id   AF-A0A922MZX4-F1
#
_cell.length_a   1.000
_cell.length_b   1.000
_cell.length_c   1.000
_cell.angle_alpha   90.00
_cell.angle_beta   90.00
_cell.angle_gamma   90.00
#
_symmetry.space_group_name_H-M   'P 1'
#
loop_
_entity.id
_entity.type
_entity.pdbx_description
1 polymer ?
#
loop_
_entity_poly.entity_id
_entity_poly.type
_entity_poly.pdbx_seq_one_letter_code
_entity_poly.pdbx_strand_id
1 'polypeptide(L)'
;MSAAQTVQILSAATALIASGGIATLTFFDVPLLKSQPASRSLPMTRWLFSRGSHVFPTAAAASTAGFLYLTYTTLPSSSLSSFSSLASAALRGQPGLYLLAAALSISIAPWTTLVMVPTNFALIEKNEELGGSRSTKSARYRRQNGEKAGEKSAEESVEGEGDVSQWRDLSGPMEKTEKESSEEMDEVVDGLLEKFAKLNLARAVMIGAGGVVGLVAGMV
;
A
#
# COMPACT_ATOMS: atom_id res chain seq x y z
N MET A 1 -15.32 25.34 -12.91
CA MET A 1 -14.99 24.34 -11.87
C MET A 1 -14.36 25.11 -10.72
N SER A 2 -14.91 25.01 -9.50
CA SER A 2 -14.34 25.68 -8.33
C SER A 2 -13.11 24.93 -7.80
N ALA A 3 -12.27 25.60 -7.01
CA ALA A 3 -11.11 24.95 -6.37
C ALA A 3 -11.54 23.76 -5.47
N ALA A 4 -12.65 23.90 -4.73
CA ALA A 4 -13.21 22.83 -3.90
C ALA A 4 -13.65 21.62 -4.74
N GLN A 5 -14.33 21.85 -5.87
CA GLN A 5 -14.70 20.77 -6.80
C GLN A 5 -13.47 20.05 -7.36
N THR A 6 -12.42 20.80 -7.73
CA THR A 6 -11.16 20.21 -8.20
C THR A 6 -10.52 19.33 -7.13
N VAL A 7 -10.40 19.82 -5.89
CA VAL A 7 -9.82 19.05 -4.78
C VAL A 7 -10.64 17.80 -4.49
N GLN A 8 -11.98 17.91 -4.52
CA GLN A 8 -12.87 16.77 -4.31
C GLN A 8 -12.64 15.67 -5.34
N ILE A 9 -12.69 16.03 -6.63
CA ILE A 9 -12.50 15.09 -7.74
C ILE A 9 -11.13 14.43 -7.64
N LEU A 10 -10.06 15.20 -7.44
CA LEU A 10 -8.70 14.66 -7.37
C LEU A 10 -8.52 13.74 -6.16
N SER A 11 -9.07 14.10 -4.99
CA SER A 11 -8.94 13.31 -3.76
C SER A 11 -9.67 11.97 -3.89
N ALA A 12 -10.90 11.99 -4.41
CA ALA A 12 -11.70 10.79 -4.64
C ALA A 12 -11.10 9.91 -5.74
N ALA A 13 -10.70 10.50 -6.87
CA ALA A 13 -10.07 9.76 -7.97
C ALA A 13 -8.77 9.08 -7.51
N THR A 14 -7.92 9.79 -6.74
CA THR A 14 -6.68 9.22 -6.19
C THR A 14 -6.96 8.04 -5.27
N ALA A 15 -7.95 8.14 -4.39
CA ALA A 15 -8.34 7.07 -3.48
C ALA A 15 -8.90 5.85 -4.23
N LEU A 16 -9.75 6.07 -5.23
CA LEU A 16 -10.36 5.01 -6.05
C LEU A 16 -9.34 4.32 -6.96
N ILE A 17 -8.41 5.07 -7.55
CA ILE A 17 -7.30 4.49 -8.34
C ILE A 17 -6.41 3.64 -7.44
N ALA A 18 -6.08 4.12 -6.24
CA ALA A 18 -5.30 3.34 -5.26
C ALA A 18 -6.05 2.06 -4.84
N SER A 19 -7.36 2.17 -4.54
CA SER A 19 -8.22 1.03 -4.25
C SER A 19 -8.21 0.01 -5.40
N GLY A 20 -8.41 0.49 -6.63
CA GLY A 20 -8.40 -0.36 -7.83
C GLY A 20 -7.05 -1.06 -8.01
N GLY A 21 -5.94 -0.34 -7.85
CA GLY A 21 -4.60 -0.92 -7.92
C GLY A 21 -4.36 -2.03 -6.88
N ILE A 22 -4.79 -1.83 -5.63
CA ILE A 22 -4.68 -2.86 -4.57
C ILE A 22 -5.62 -4.03 -4.86
N ALA A 23 -6.81 -3.78 -5.40
CA ALA A 23 -7.74 -4.83 -5.80
C ALA A 23 -7.17 -5.65 -6.97
N THR A 24 -6.50 -5.03 -7.94
CA THR A 24 -5.81 -5.73 -9.04
C THR A 24 -4.73 -6.66 -8.51
N LEU A 25 -3.90 -6.19 -7.55
CA LEU A 25 -2.91 -7.04 -6.88
C LEU A 25 -3.56 -8.29 -6.27
N THR A 26 -4.74 -8.12 -5.67
CA THR A 26 -5.45 -9.20 -4.98
C THR A 26 -6.08 -10.20 -5.95
N PHE A 27 -6.80 -9.71 -6.97
CA PHE A 27 -7.65 -10.56 -7.82
C PHE A 27 -6.94 -11.09 -9.07
N PHE A 28 -5.83 -10.47 -9.48
CA PHE A 28 -5.09 -10.88 -10.68
C PHE A 28 -3.67 -11.30 -10.34
N ASP A 29 -2.91 -10.42 -9.70
CA ASP A 29 -1.47 -10.68 -9.50
C ASP A 29 -1.21 -11.82 -8.51
N VAL A 30 -1.91 -11.87 -7.37
CA VAL A 30 -1.73 -12.97 -6.40
C VAL A 30 -2.05 -14.33 -7.02
N PRO A 31 -3.20 -14.56 -7.69
CA PRO A 31 -3.45 -15.84 -8.37
C PRO A 31 -2.35 -16.22 -9.38
N LEU A 32 -1.81 -15.26 -10.14
CA LEU A 32 -0.70 -15.52 -11.05
C LEU A 32 0.59 -15.88 -10.31
N LEU A 33 0.89 -15.21 -9.20
CA LEU A 33 2.05 -15.50 -8.37
C LEU A 33 1.95 -16.88 -7.72
N LYS A 34 0.77 -17.26 -7.22
CA LYS A 34 0.49 -18.59 -6.65
C LYS A 34 0.64 -19.73 -7.67
N SER A 35 0.51 -19.44 -8.97
CA SER A 35 0.71 -20.43 -10.03
C SER A 35 2.19 -20.78 -10.30
N GLN A 36 3.11 -20.11 -9.61
CA GLN A 36 4.55 -20.27 -9.78
C GLN A 36 5.21 -20.82 -8.50
N PRO A 37 6.32 -21.57 -8.62
CA PRO A 37 7.12 -21.95 -7.45
C PRO A 37 7.60 -20.70 -6.69
N ALA A 38 7.83 -20.83 -5.39
CA ALA A 38 8.29 -19.75 -4.52
C ALA A 38 9.56 -19.07 -5.04
N SER A 39 10.46 -19.84 -5.65
CA SER A 39 11.68 -19.32 -6.29
C SER A 39 11.43 -18.28 -7.38
N ARG A 40 10.23 -18.23 -7.97
CA ARG A 40 9.83 -17.22 -8.97
C ARG A 40 8.83 -16.22 -8.42
N SER A 41 7.88 -16.67 -7.60
CA SER A 41 6.81 -15.79 -7.09
C SER A 41 7.32 -14.81 -6.03
N LEU A 42 8.30 -15.19 -5.21
CA LEU A 42 8.81 -14.34 -4.12
C LEU A 42 9.50 -13.06 -4.61
N PRO A 43 10.43 -13.09 -5.59
CA PRO A 43 11.06 -11.85 -6.07
C PRO A 43 10.07 -10.94 -6.82
N MET A 44 9.10 -11.51 -7.53
CA MET A 44 8.02 -10.75 -8.16
C MET A 44 7.14 -10.07 -7.11
N THR A 45 6.76 -10.80 -6.06
CA THR A 45 6.02 -10.27 -4.91
C THR A 45 6.81 -9.16 -4.22
N ARG A 46 8.11 -9.35 -4.01
CA ARG A 46 9.00 -8.35 -3.39
C ARG A 46 9.10 -7.09 -4.22
N TRP A 47 9.17 -7.19 -5.55
CA TRP A 47 9.16 -6.05 -6.47
C TRP A 47 7.84 -5.28 -6.38
N LEU A 48 6.70 -5.97 -6.48
CA LEU A 48 5.37 -5.36 -6.35
C LEU A 48 5.20 -4.67 -5.00
N PHE A 49 5.61 -5.33 -3.91
CA PHE A 49 5.60 -4.76 -2.56
C PHE A 49 6.43 -3.47 -2.49
N SER A 50 7.65 -3.48 -3.05
CA SER A 50 8.54 -2.31 -3.02
C SER A 50 7.95 -1.10 -3.75
N ARG A 51 7.23 -1.32 -4.86
CA ARG A 51 6.59 -0.22 -5.60
C ARG A 51 5.32 0.22 -4.88
N GLY A 52 4.52 -0.73 -4.42
CA GLY A 52 3.28 -0.47 -3.70
C GLY A 52 3.48 0.28 -2.38
N SER A 53 4.57 0.01 -1.65
CA SER A 53 4.89 0.67 -0.38
C SER A 53 5.15 2.17 -0.52
N HIS A 54 5.44 2.65 -1.73
CA HIS A 54 5.61 4.08 -2.02
C HIS A 54 4.36 4.68 -2.67
N VAL A 55 3.69 3.93 -3.54
CA VAL A 55 2.52 4.43 -4.29
C VAL A 55 1.29 4.56 -3.39
N PHE A 56 0.89 3.50 -2.68
CA PHE A 56 -0.40 3.49 -1.97
C PHE A 56 -0.42 4.37 -0.72
N PRO A 57 0.63 4.42 0.12
CA PRO A 57 0.69 5.36 1.24
C PRO A 57 0.68 6.82 0.77
N THR A 58 1.37 7.14 -0.31
CA THR A 58 1.37 8.49 -0.90
C THR A 58 -0.02 8.87 -1.41
N ALA A 59 -0.69 7.97 -2.13
CA ALA A 59 -2.06 8.18 -2.60
C ALA A 59 -3.03 8.39 -1.42
N ALA A 60 -2.93 7.56 -0.38
CA ALA A 60 -3.74 7.70 0.83
C ALA A 60 -3.50 9.03 1.54
N ALA A 61 -2.24 9.44 1.70
CA ALA A 61 -1.88 10.73 2.31
C ALA A 61 -2.42 11.91 1.49
N ALA A 62 -2.27 11.88 0.16
CA ALA A 62 -2.77 12.92 -0.74
C ALA A 62 -4.30 13.04 -0.68
N SER A 63 -5.03 11.92 -0.78
CA SER A 63 -6.49 11.90 -0.65
C SER A 63 -6.95 12.38 0.73
N THR A 64 -6.29 11.92 1.80
CA THR A 64 -6.59 12.34 3.18
C THR A 64 -6.43 13.84 3.35
N ALA A 65 -5.32 14.41 2.87
CA ALA A 65 -5.05 15.84 2.95
C ALA A 65 -6.12 16.66 2.21
N GLY A 66 -6.51 16.23 1.01
CA GLY A 66 -7.57 16.88 0.25
C GLY A 66 -8.95 16.80 0.91
N PHE A 67 -9.31 15.65 1.49
CA PHE A 67 -10.56 15.51 2.24
C PHE A 67 -10.56 16.31 3.56
N LEU A 68 -9.43 16.39 4.27
CA LEU A 68 -9.31 17.27 5.45
C LEU A 68 -9.42 18.74 5.07
N TYR A 69 -8.83 19.15 3.95
CA TYR A 69 -9.01 20.50 3.42
C TYR A 69 -10.49 20.80 3.13
N LEU A 70 -11.21 19.88 2.47
CA LEU A 70 -12.63 20.05 2.19
C LEU A 70 -13.48 20.08 3.45
N THR A 71 -13.16 19.24 4.45
CA THR A 71 -13.76 19.28 5.78
C THR A 71 -13.63 20.68 6.37
N TYR A 72 -12.41 21.25 6.38
CA TYR A 72 -12.16 22.58 6.91
C TYR A 72 -12.92 23.68 6.16
N THR A 73 -12.91 23.67 4.82
CA THR A 73 -13.55 24.73 4.02
C THR A 73 -15.07 24.69 4.04
N THR A 74 -15.67 23.56 4.41
CA THR A 74 -17.13 23.41 4.51
C THR A 74 -17.66 23.68 5.93
N LEU A 75 -16.79 23.94 6.90
CA LEU A 75 -17.22 24.29 8.25
C LEU A 75 -17.91 25.67 8.29
N PRO A 76 -19.05 25.80 9.00
CA PRO A 76 -19.66 27.10 9.24
C PRO A 76 -18.72 28.00 10.05
N SER A 77 -18.56 29.27 9.66
CA SER A 77 -17.63 30.22 10.31
C SER A 77 -17.90 30.42 11.81
N SER A 78 -19.15 30.25 12.26
CA SER A 78 -19.55 30.30 13.68
C SER A 78 -19.01 29.14 14.53
N SER A 79 -18.58 28.05 13.89
CA SER A 79 -18.13 26.82 14.56
C SER A 79 -16.71 26.93 15.14
N LEU A 80 -15.93 27.93 14.72
CA LEU A 80 -14.54 28.15 15.15
C LEU A 80 -14.41 28.83 16.53
N SER A 81 -15.55 29.15 17.18
CA SER A 81 -15.59 29.84 18.46
C SER A 81 -15.20 28.97 19.66
N SER A 82 -15.34 27.65 19.57
CA SER A 82 -14.94 26.70 20.62
C SER A 82 -14.56 25.34 20.05
N PHE A 83 -13.79 24.55 20.79
CA PHE A 83 -13.46 23.17 20.38
C PHE A 83 -14.72 22.28 20.29
N SER A 84 -15.66 22.42 21.22
CA SER A 84 -16.90 21.63 21.22
C SER A 84 -17.76 21.94 19.99
N SER A 85 -17.92 23.22 19.63
CA SER A 85 -18.66 23.61 18.43
C SER A 85 -17.96 23.11 17.17
N LEU A 86 -16.63 23.24 17.11
CA LEU A 86 -15.81 22.73 16.01
C LEU A 86 -15.99 21.21 15.82
N ALA A 87 -15.82 20.44 16.89
CA ALA A 87 -15.95 18.98 16.85
C ALA A 87 -17.37 18.57 16.41
N SER A 88 -18.41 19.22 16.97
CA SER A 88 -19.80 18.91 16.60
C SER A 88 -20.12 19.24 15.14
N ALA A 89 -19.55 20.32 14.60
CA ALA A 89 -19.75 20.73 13.22
C ALA A 89 -18.95 19.85 12.25
N ALA A 90 -17.72 19.48 12.60
CA ALA A 90 -16.87 18.62 11.79
C ALA A 90 -17.40 17.18 11.70
N LEU A 91 -18.26 16.74 12.63
CA LEU A 91 -18.84 15.39 12.64
C LEU A 91 -20.24 15.32 12.02
N ARG A 92 -20.82 16.44 11.57
CA ARG A 92 -22.19 16.50 11.05
C ARG A 92 -22.23 17.00 9.61
N GLY A 93 -23.25 16.54 8.88
CA GLY A 93 -23.51 16.98 7.51
C GLY A 93 -22.34 16.72 6.55
N GLN A 94 -22.16 17.63 5.60
CA GLN A 94 -21.13 17.56 4.56
C GLN A 94 -19.68 17.53 5.13
N PRO A 95 -19.28 18.37 6.11
CA PRO A 95 -17.96 18.28 6.73
C PRO A 95 -17.68 16.89 7.34
N GLY A 96 -18.69 16.30 8.00
CA GLY A 96 -18.59 14.96 8.58
C GLY A 96 -18.31 13.86 7.56
N LEU A 97 -18.88 13.97 6.37
CA LEU A 97 -18.62 13.00 5.30
C LEU A 97 -17.19 13.13 4.76
N TYR A 98 -16.69 14.36 4.55
CA TYR A 98 -15.29 14.56 4.17
C TYR A 98 -14.32 14.09 5.25
N LEU A 99 -14.63 14.31 6.54
CA LEU A 99 -13.82 13.83 7.64
C LEU A 99 -13.80 12.29 7.69
N LEU A 100 -14.95 11.64 7.48
CA LEU A 100 -15.05 10.19 7.38
C LEU A 100 -14.24 9.66 6.18
N ALA A 101 -14.31 10.33 5.02
CA ALA A 101 -13.53 9.99 3.84
C ALA A 101 -12.02 10.05 4.12
N ALA A 102 -11.56 11.08 4.83
CA ALA A 102 -10.18 11.21 5.26
C ALA A 102 -9.77 10.08 6.22
N ALA A 103 -10.60 9.80 7.22
CA ALA A 103 -10.35 8.74 8.21
C ALA A 103 -10.24 7.34 7.56
N LEU A 104 -11.14 7.01 6.63
CA LEU A 104 -11.12 5.76 5.87
C LEU A 104 -9.92 5.66 4.93
N SER A 105 -9.49 6.78 4.33
CA SER A 105 -8.33 6.79 3.44
C SER A 105 -7.03 6.53 4.20
N ILE A 106 -6.84 7.20 5.35
CA ILE A 106 -5.61 7.05 6.14
C ILE A 106 -5.57 5.75 6.95
N SER A 107 -6.72 5.09 7.20
CA SER A 107 -6.79 3.86 8.00
C SER A 107 -6.01 2.69 7.39
N ILE A 108 -5.62 2.76 6.11
CA ILE A 108 -4.72 1.78 5.51
C ILE A 108 -3.36 1.72 6.22
N ALA A 109 -2.91 2.82 6.81
CA ALA A 109 -1.62 2.90 7.50
C ALA A 109 -1.63 2.05 8.79
N PRO A 110 -2.51 2.30 9.79
CA PRO A 110 -2.57 1.45 10.98
C PRO A 110 -2.92 -0.01 10.65
N TRP A 111 -3.77 -0.27 9.64
CA TRP A 111 -4.02 -1.64 9.20
C TRP A 111 -2.75 -2.34 8.68
N THR A 112 -1.96 -1.63 7.87
CA THR A 112 -0.71 -2.19 7.34
C THR A 112 0.24 -2.48 8.49
N THR A 113 0.49 -1.51 9.37
CA THR A 113 1.45 -1.63 10.47
C THR A 113 1.05 -2.69 11.49
N LEU A 114 -0.23 -2.74 11.88
CA LEU A 114 -0.69 -3.59 12.99
C LEU A 114 -1.07 -5.00 12.54
N VAL A 115 -1.53 -5.18 11.29
CA VAL A 115 -2.11 -6.44 10.83
C VAL A 115 -1.29 -7.09 9.73
N MET A 116 -0.71 -6.31 8.82
CA MET A 116 -0.07 -6.86 7.62
C MET A 116 1.44 -7.08 7.76
N VAL A 117 2.13 -6.30 8.59
CA VAL A 117 3.59 -6.39 8.76
C VAL A 117 4.07 -7.83 8.98
N PRO A 118 3.46 -8.66 9.87
CA PRO A 118 3.94 -10.03 10.08
C PRO A 118 3.91 -10.90 8.81
N THR A 119 2.84 -10.82 8.02
CA THR A 119 2.73 -11.59 6.76
C THR A 119 3.67 -11.06 5.69
N ASN A 120 3.82 -9.74 5.59
CA ASN A 120 4.77 -9.13 4.66
C ASN A 120 6.20 -9.54 4.99
N PHE A 121 6.57 -9.50 6.28
CA PHE A 121 7.93 -9.83 6.72
C PHE A 121 8.23 -11.32 6.52
N ALA A 122 7.29 -12.21 6.78
CA ALA A 122 7.45 -13.63 6.46
C ALA A 122 7.72 -13.87 4.96
N LEU A 123 6.97 -13.21 4.06
CA LEU A 123 7.21 -13.30 2.62
C LEU A 123 8.58 -12.74 2.22
N ILE A 124 9.00 -11.62 2.81
CA ILE A 124 10.30 -11.01 2.53
C ILE A 124 11.43 -11.90 3.05
N GLU A 125 11.30 -12.46 4.24
CA GLU A 125 12.28 -13.38 4.83
C GLU A 125 12.46 -14.61 3.93
N LYS A 126 11.38 -15.24 3.47
CA LYS A 126 11.46 -16.34 2.50
C LYS A 126 12.11 -15.95 1.19
N ASN A 127 11.85 -14.73 0.70
CA ASN A 127 12.52 -14.21 -0.48
C ASN A 127 14.04 -14.09 -0.24
N GLU A 128 14.46 -13.51 0.88
CA GLU A 128 15.88 -13.34 1.22
C GLU A 128 16.58 -14.69 1.45
N GLU A 129 15.93 -15.66 2.12
CA GLU A 129 16.45 -17.03 2.35
C GLU A 129 16.87 -17.73 1.04
N LEU A 130 16.08 -17.53 -0.02
CA LEU A 130 16.34 -18.06 -1.37
C LEU A 130 17.29 -17.19 -2.20
N GLY A 131 17.72 -16.03 -1.71
CA GLY A 131 18.57 -15.08 -2.44
C GLY A 131 17.80 -14.25 -3.47
N GLY A 132 16.50 -14.07 -3.25
CA GLY A 132 15.69 -13.14 -4.03
C GLY A 132 15.98 -11.69 -3.67
N SER A 133 15.63 -10.79 -4.58
CA SER A 133 15.78 -9.35 -4.38
C SER A 133 14.61 -8.61 -4.98
N ARG A 134 14.43 -7.35 -4.56
CA ARG A 134 13.34 -6.47 -4.98
C ARG A 134 13.41 -6.02 -6.43
N SER A 135 14.50 -6.27 -7.16
CA SER A 135 14.64 -5.94 -8.57
C SER A 135 15.87 -6.61 -9.21
N THR A 136 15.92 -6.66 -10.54
CA THR A 136 17.11 -7.15 -11.26
C THR A 136 18.35 -6.28 -11.04
N LYS A 137 18.19 -4.96 -10.85
CA LYS A 137 19.31 -4.06 -10.58
C LYS A 137 19.85 -4.25 -9.16
N SER A 138 18.96 -4.41 -8.17
CA SER A 138 19.35 -4.73 -6.80
C SER A 138 20.04 -6.10 -6.73
N ALA A 139 19.48 -7.13 -7.34
CA ALA A 139 20.10 -8.47 -7.41
C ALA A 139 21.54 -8.43 -7.96
N ARG A 140 21.77 -7.66 -9.04
CA ARG A 140 23.12 -7.48 -9.62
C ARG A 140 24.06 -6.74 -8.67
N TYR A 141 23.58 -5.66 -8.05
CA TYR A 141 24.37 -4.88 -7.10
C TYR A 141 24.78 -5.73 -5.89
N ARG A 142 23.86 -6.50 -5.31
CA ARG A 142 24.15 -7.39 -4.17
C ARG A 142 25.22 -8.43 -4.50
N ARG A 143 25.11 -9.09 -5.66
CA ARG A 143 26.12 -10.05 -6.14
C ARG A 143 27.49 -9.41 -6.34
N GLN A 144 27.54 -8.20 -6.89
CA GLN A 144 28.80 -7.47 -7.09
C GLN A 144 29.48 -7.10 -5.78
N ASN A 145 28.70 -6.87 -4.72
CA ASN A 145 29.22 -6.59 -3.38
C ASN A 145 29.42 -7.85 -2.53
N GLY A 146 29.20 -9.04 -3.08
CA GLY A 146 29.44 -10.32 -2.41
C GLY A 146 28.39 -10.71 -1.35
N GLU A 147 27.23 -10.05 -1.33
CA GLU A 147 26.13 -10.41 -0.43
C GLU A 147 25.58 -11.80 -0.77
N LYS A 148 25.31 -12.61 0.25
CA LYS A 148 24.83 -13.99 0.12
C LYS A 148 23.35 -14.12 0.44
N ALA A 149 22.71 -15.12 -0.14
CA ALA A 149 21.33 -15.50 0.18
C ALA A 149 21.14 -15.76 1.69
N GLY A 150 20.15 -15.09 2.28
CA GLY A 150 19.82 -15.16 3.71
C GLY A 150 20.65 -14.24 4.62
N GLU A 151 21.51 -13.39 4.07
CA GLU A 151 22.34 -12.46 4.86
C GLU A 151 21.55 -11.24 5.37
N LYS A 152 20.52 -10.81 4.64
CA LYS A 152 19.65 -9.69 5.03
C LYS A 152 18.40 -10.16 5.75
N SER A 153 18.06 -9.46 6.83
CA SER A 153 16.77 -9.58 7.48
C SER A 153 15.64 -8.95 6.64
N ALA A 154 14.40 -9.27 6.98
CA ALA A 154 13.24 -8.64 6.33
C ALA A 154 13.20 -7.12 6.52
N GLU A 155 13.63 -6.62 7.69
CA GLU A 155 13.66 -5.20 8.02
C GLU A 155 14.70 -4.46 7.17
N GLU A 156 15.95 -4.95 7.15
CA GLU A 156 17.03 -4.40 6.31
C GLU A 156 16.65 -4.42 4.81
N SER A 157 15.95 -5.48 4.36
CA SER A 157 15.46 -5.57 2.98
C SER A 157 14.44 -4.46 2.67
N VAL A 158 13.57 -4.11 3.61
CA VAL A 158 12.54 -3.08 3.45
C VAL A 158 13.16 -1.68 3.44
N GLU A 159 14.04 -1.39 4.39
CA GLU A 159 14.76 -0.13 4.49
C GLU A 159 15.59 0.10 3.22
N GLY A 160 16.27 -0.96 2.76
CA GLY A 160 17.11 -0.91 1.57
C GLY A 160 18.38 -0.09 1.77
N GLU A 161 18.84 0.04 3.02
CA GLU A 161 20.14 0.60 3.32
C GLU A 161 21.24 -0.22 2.63
N GLY A 162 22.25 0.47 2.10
CA GLY A 162 23.34 -0.18 1.37
C GLY A 162 22.91 -0.86 0.07
N ASP A 163 21.76 -0.52 -0.53
CA ASP A 163 21.26 -1.10 -1.79
C ASP A 163 20.95 0.00 -2.83
N VAL A 164 20.58 -0.40 -4.04
CA VAL A 164 20.16 0.54 -5.09
C VAL A 164 18.89 1.28 -4.68
N SER A 165 18.81 2.56 -5.03
CA SER A 165 17.68 3.43 -4.67
C SER A 165 16.34 2.88 -5.19
N GLN A 166 15.38 2.68 -4.27
CA GLN A 166 14.02 2.22 -4.57
C GLN A 166 13.25 3.16 -5.51
N TRP A 167 13.54 4.46 -5.41
CA TRP A 167 12.88 5.51 -6.19
C TRP A 167 13.42 5.61 -7.62
N ARG A 168 14.72 5.37 -7.80
CA ARG A 168 15.42 5.55 -9.09
C ARG A 168 15.61 4.24 -9.84
N ASP A 169 15.32 3.11 -9.21
CA ASP A 169 15.35 1.82 -9.86
C ASP A 169 14.09 1.63 -10.71
N LEU A 170 14.29 1.65 -12.03
CA LEU A 170 13.26 1.42 -13.05
C LEU A 170 13.34 -0.01 -13.61
N SER A 171 14.21 -0.86 -13.05
CA SER A 171 14.34 -2.23 -13.52
C SER A 171 13.15 -3.10 -13.07
N GLY A 172 12.89 -4.13 -13.87
CA GLY A 172 11.83 -5.10 -13.59
C GLY A 172 12.15 -6.01 -12.40
N PRO A 173 11.18 -6.88 -12.04
CA PRO A 173 11.38 -7.89 -11.01
C PRO A 173 12.50 -8.84 -11.40
N MET A 174 13.21 -9.36 -10.40
CA MET A 174 14.10 -10.50 -10.58
C MET A 174 13.25 -11.70 -11.00
N GLU A 175 13.63 -12.40 -12.08
CA GLU A 175 12.81 -13.48 -12.64
C GLU A 175 12.77 -14.72 -11.73
N LYS A 176 13.87 -14.96 -11.01
CA LYS A 176 14.06 -16.13 -10.15
C LYS A 176 15.09 -15.85 -9.08
N THR A 177 14.89 -16.41 -7.88
CA THR A 177 15.83 -16.47 -6.76
C THR A 177 17.13 -17.21 -7.12
N GLU A 178 18.15 -17.11 -6.27
CA GLU A 178 19.42 -17.83 -6.48
C GLU A 178 19.32 -19.32 -6.18
N LYS A 179 18.49 -19.68 -5.19
CA LYS A 179 18.19 -21.06 -4.81
C LYS A 179 16.81 -21.46 -5.33
N GLU A 180 16.66 -22.71 -5.75
CA GLU A 180 15.35 -23.32 -5.99
C GLU A 180 14.58 -23.45 -4.68
N SER A 181 13.25 -23.39 -4.76
CA SER A 181 12.36 -23.69 -3.65
C SER A 181 12.06 -25.19 -3.58
N SER A 182 11.77 -25.68 -2.38
CA SER A 182 11.21 -27.02 -2.16
C SER A 182 9.68 -26.97 -2.26
N GLU A 183 9.05 -28.14 -2.42
CA GLU A 183 7.58 -28.27 -2.39
C GLU A 183 6.98 -27.72 -1.08
N GLU A 184 7.61 -28.01 0.07
CA GLU A 184 7.20 -27.48 1.37
C GLU A 184 7.25 -25.95 1.42
N MET A 185 8.30 -25.35 0.84
CA MET A 185 8.42 -23.89 0.76
C MET A 185 7.33 -23.31 -0.15
N ASP A 186 7.05 -23.96 -1.28
CA ASP A 186 6.00 -23.55 -2.20
C ASP A 186 4.63 -23.54 -1.53
N GLU A 187 4.29 -24.58 -0.75
CA GLU A 187 3.04 -24.64 0.02
C GLU A 187 2.94 -23.54 1.09
N VAL A 188 4.04 -23.28 1.82
CA VAL A 188 4.09 -22.21 2.83
C VAL A 188 3.87 -20.85 2.18
N VAL A 189 4.55 -20.59 1.05
CA VAL A 189 4.43 -19.32 0.32
C VAL A 189 3.04 -19.16 -0.29
N ASP A 190 2.43 -20.23 -0.79
CA ASP A 190 1.05 -20.22 -1.30
C ASP A 190 0.06 -19.72 -0.22
N GLY A 191 0.16 -20.27 0.99
CA GLY A 191 -0.67 -19.87 2.13
C GLY A 191 -0.42 -18.42 2.57
N LEU A 192 0.85 -17.98 2.56
CA LEU A 192 1.20 -16.59 2.87
C LEU A 192 0.68 -15.62 1.81
N LEU A 193 0.76 -15.96 0.53
CA LEU A 193 0.21 -15.15 -0.57
C LEU A 193 -1.31 -15.05 -0.50
N GLU A 194 -2.00 -16.13 -0.14
CA GLU A 194 -3.45 -16.09 0.08
C GLU A 194 -3.82 -15.17 1.25
N LYS A 195 -3.10 -15.27 2.37
CA LYS A 195 -3.31 -14.36 3.51
C LYS A 195 -3.01 -12.92 3.11
N PHE A 196 -1.92 -12.68 2.37
CA PHE A 196 -1.57 -11.37 1.84
C PHE A 196 -2.69 -10.80 0.96
N ALA A 197 -3.29 -11.59 0.05
CA ALA A 197 -4.42 -11.17 -0.77
C ALA A 197 -5.62 -10.72 0.09
N LYS A 198 -6.03 -11.53 1.08
CA LYS A 198 -7.16 -11.17 1.97
C LYS A 198 -6.91 -9.86 2.72
N LEU A 199 -5.69 -9.68 3.22
CA LEU A 199 -5.30 -8.47 3.94
C LEU A 199 -5.22 -7.24 3.03
N ASN A 200 -4.78 -7.42 1.77
CA ASN A 200 -4.79 -6.37 0.76
C ASN A 200 -6.21 -5.96 0.36
N LEU A 201 -7.12 -6.93 0.23
CA LEU A 201 -8.51 -6.64 -0.08
C LEU A 201 -9.15 -5.71 0.96
N ALA A 202 -8.87 -5.96 2.25
CA ALA A 202 -9.31 -5.06 3.30
C ALA A 202 -8.75 -3.63 3.12
N ARG A 203 -7.49 -3.47 2.70
CA ARG A 203 -6.91 -2.16 2.35
C ARG A 203 -7.61 -1.49 1.20
N ALA A 204 -7.87 -2.23 0.13
CA ALA A 204 -8.61 -1.73 -1.03
C ALA A 204 -9.98 -1.22 -0.61
N VAL A 205 -10.72 -2.00 0.20
CA VAL A 205 -12.04 -1.61 0.70
C VAL A 205 -11.98 -0.34 1.55
N MET A 206 -11.02 -0.20 2.46
CA MET A 206 -10.91 1.00 3.30
C MET A 206 -10.69 2.28 2.48
N ILE A 207 -9.66 2.31 1.63
CA ILE A 207 -9.37 3.50 0.83
C ILE A 207 -10.44 3.74 -0.25
N GLY A 208 -10.99 2.68 -0.84
CA GLY A 208 -12.08 2.76 -1.79
C GLY A 208 -13.36 3.33 -1.18
N ALA A 209 -13.72 2.89 0.03
CA ALA A 209 -14.83 3.45 0.79
C ALA A 209 -14.60 4.94 1.09
N GLY A 210 -13.37 5.35 1.44
CA GLY A 210 -12.99 6.76 1.58
C GLY A 210 -13.26 7.56 0.30
N GLY A 211 -12.85 7.04 -0.86
CA GLY A 211 -13.14 7.65 -2.17
C GLY A 211 -14.63 7.79 -2.46
N VAL A 212 -15.43 6.75 -2.22
CA VAL A 212 -16.90 6.78 -2.42
C VAL A 212 -17.56 7.78 -1.49
N VAL A 213 -17.24 7.77 -0.20
CA VAL A 213 -17.78 8.73 0.78
C VAL A 213 -17.44 10.17 0.39
N GLY A 214 -16.21 10.41 -0.09
CA GLY A 214 -15.80 11.74 -0.58
C GLY A 214 -16.55 12.21 -1.84
N LEU A 215 -16.97 11.29 -2.71
CA LEU A 215 -17.87 11.61 -3.83
C LEU A 215 -19.26 11.97 -3.34
N VAL A 216 -19.83 11.16 -2.45
CA VAL A 216 -21.15 11.41 -1.85
C VAL A 216 -21.18 12.75 -1.14
N ALA A 217 -20.12 13.09 -0.40
CA ALA A 217 -19.99 14.36 0.31
C ALA A 217 -20.15 15.59 -0.60
N GLY A 218 -19.70 15.54 -1.85
CA GLY A 218 -19.86 16.67 -2.77
C GLY A 218 -21.20 16.71 -3.52
N MET A 219 -22.08 15.75 -3.28
CA MET A 219 -23.44 15.70 -3.85
C MET A 219 -24.51 16.17 -2.87
N VAL A 220 -24.18 16.32 -1.59
CA VAL A 220 -25.03 16.82 -0.50
C VAL A 220 -24.64 18.25 -0.15
#